data_AF-A0A6A0A2A0-F1
#
_entry.id   AF-A0A6A0A2A0-F1
#
_cell.length_a   1.000
_cell.length_b   1.000
_cell.length_c   1.000
_cell.angle_alpha   90.00
_cell.angle_beta   90.00
_cell.angle_gamma   90.00
#
_symmetry.space_group_name_H-M   'P 1'
#
loop_
_entity.id
_entity.type
_entity.pdbx_description
1 polymer ?
#
loop_
_entity_poly.entity_id
_entity_poly.type
_entity_poly.pdbx_seq_one_letter_code
_entity_poly.pdbx_strand_id
1 'polypeptide(L)'
;MMRLRELVLGKPQPGLSDSSSPSPLPGWQQPAASPGGSQGVLGRLQHLDVQLLIPEWMFGGPQGDNIRFQDQLAGGAMMDGGCYCISLLRLLTGAEPYVVSAEASLVPGSQVTDGAMTAQLAWSDVPGLTASFTASLQHPGPVPLTQLKVQGA
;
A
#
# COMPACT_ATOMS: atom_id res chain seq x y z
N MET A 1 -2.70 -35.81 -22.98
CA MET A 1 -1.68 -35.22 -23.87
C MET A 1 -2.07 -33.76 -24.09
N MET A 2 -1.52 -32.85 -23.28
CA MET A 2 -1.95 -31.46 -23.13
C MET A 2 -0.95 -30.55 -23.88
N ARG A 3 -1.42 -29.69 -24.80
CA ARG A 3 -0.55 -28.72 -25.49
C ARG A 3 -0.43 -27.45 -24.64
N LEU A 4 0.79 -27.08 -24.27
CA LEU A 4 1.12 -25.72 -23.81
C LEU A 4 0.90 -24.73 -24.97
N ARG A 5 0.33 -23.56 -24.67
CA ARG A 5 0.37 -22.38 -25.53
C ARG A 5 1.15 -21.29 -24.79
N GLU A 6 2.25 -20.85 -25.38
CA GLU A 6 3.04 -19.71 -24.90
C GLU A 6 2.21 -18.41 -24.95
N LEU A 7 2.38 -17.57 -23.94
CA LEU A 7 1.87 -16.20 -23.91
C LEU A 7 3.04 -15.26 -24.22
N VAL A 8 3.04 -14.66 -25.40
CA VAL A 8 4.03 -13.64 -25.80
C VAL A 8 3.56 -12.27 -25.32
N LEU A 9 4.31 -11.67 -24.40
CA LEU A 9 4.04 -10.33 -23.88
C LEU A 9 4.60 -9.28 -24.87
N GLY A 10 3.72 -8.67 -25.68
CA GLY A 10 4.09 -7.56 -26.56
C GLY A 10 4.35 -6.26 -25.79
N LYS A 11 5.35 -5.49 -26.21
CA LYS A 11 5.65 -4.16 -25.66
C LYS A 11 4.47 -3.19 -25.91
N PRO A 12 4.04 -2.40 -24.91
CA PRO A 12 3.04 -1.36 -25.13
C PRO A 12 3.62 -0.20 -25.98
N GLN A 13 2.81 0.29 -26.92
CA GLN A 13 3.08 1.49 -27.72
C GLN A 13 2.78 2.74 -26.88
N PRO A 14 3.55 3.84 -27.00
CA PRO A 14 3.31 5.04 -26.22
C PRO A 14 2.16 5.85 -26.82
N GLY A 15 1.06 5.96 -26.08
CA GLY A 15 0.00 6.93 -26.30
C GLY A 15 -0.49 7.43 -24.94
N LEU A 16 -0.39 8.74 -24.71
CA LEU A 16 -0.99 9.40 -23.54
C LEU A 16 -2.50 9.11 -23.52
N SER A 17 -3.03 8.63 -22.40
CA SER A 17 -4.48 8.50 -22.18
C SER A 17 -4.88 9.26 -20.91
N ASP A 18 -5.83 10.18 -21.06
CA ASP A 18 -6.54 10.86 -19.97
C ASP A 18 -7.16 9.85 -18.99
N SER A 19 -7.07 10.18 -17.69
CA SER A 19 -7.43 9.33 -16.54
C SER A 19 -8.94 9.22 -16.29
N SER A 20 -9.74 8.98 -17.34
CA SER A 20 -11.04 8.36 -17.12
C SER A 20 -10.80 6.88 -16.80
N SER A 21 -11.29 6.44 -15.63
CA SER A 21 -10.99 5.15 -15.00
C SER A 21 -10.85 4.02 -16.03
N PRO A 22 -9.66 3.39 -16.16
CA PRO A 22 -9.50 2.33 -17.14
C PRO A 22 -10.46 1.19 -16.80
N SER A 23 -11.14 0.69 -17.83
CA SER A 23 -11.87 -0.57 -17.75
C SER A 23 -10.91 -1.65 -17.22
N PRO A 24 -11.35 -2.55 -16.32
CA PRO A 24 -10.46 -3.58 -15.78
C PRO A 24 -9.85 -4.36 -16.94
N LEU A 25 -8.52 -4.56 -16.88
CA LEU A 25 -7.78 -5.27 -17.91
C LEU A 25 -8.41 -6.66 -18.15
N PRO A 26 -8.45 -7.16 -19.39
CA PRO A 26 -8.97 -8.50 -19.69
C PRO A 26 -8.27 -9.55 -18.82
N GLY A 27 -9.03 -10.21 -17.92
CA GLY A 27 -8.53 -11.22 -17.00
C GLY A 27 -8.26 -10.75 -15.57
N TRP A 28 -8.34 -9.43 -15.29
CA TRP A 28 -8.28 -8.89 -13.93
C TRP A 28 -9.70 -8.70 -13.39
N GLN A 29 -10.25 -9.73 -12.75
CA GLN A 29 -11.45 -9.60 -11.95
C GLN A 29 -11.03 -9.12 -10.56
N GLN A 30 -11.49 -7.93 -10.17
CA GLN A 30 -11.47 -7.52 -8.77
C GLN A 30 -12.18 -8.63 -7.97
N PRO A 31 -11.56 -9.20 -6.93
CA PRO A 31 -12.26 -10.13 -6.05
C PRO A 31 -13.56 -9.46 -5.63
N ALA A 32 -14.68 -10.18 -5.70
CA ALA A 32 -15.95 -9.67 -5.21
C ALA A 32 -15.82 -9.44 -3.71
N ALA A 33 -15.42 -8.23 -3.34
CA ALA A 33 -15.15 -7.88 -1.97
C ALA A 33 -16.50 -7.67 -1.28
N SER A 34 -16.84 -8.59 -0.39
CA SER A 34 -18.00 -8.42 0.48
C SER A 34 -17.56 -7.56 1.66
N PRO A 35 -18.28 -6.47 2.02
CA PRO A 35 -17.93 -5.66 3.18
C PRO A 35 -17.78 -6.55 4.42
N GLY A 36 -16.60 -6.55 5.02
CA GLY A 36 -16.29 -7.35 6.22
C GLY A 36 -15.65 -8.73 5.97
N GLY A 37 -15.28 -9.04 4.73
CA GLY A 37 -14.57 -10.28 4.37
C GLY A 37 -15.49 -11.50 4.31
N SER A 38 -15.24 -12.42 3.36
CA SER A 38 -15.93 -13.71 3.33
C SER A 38 -15.61 -14.50 4.61
N GLN A 39 -16.57 -15.25 5.17
CA GLN A 39 -16.35 -16.17 6.30
C GLN A 39 -15.35 -17.28 5.93
N GLY A 40 -14.06 -16.96 5.98
CA GLY A 40 -12.96 -17.90 5.84
C GLY A 40 -12.58 -18.50 7.19
N VAL A 41 -11.47 -19.24 7.22
CA VAL A 41 -10.96 -19.91 8.43
C VAL A 41 -10.60 -18.95 9.57
N LEU A 42 -10.44 -17.66 9.29
CA LEU A 42 -10.19 -16.61 10.27
C LEU A 42 -11.49 -16.02 10.86
N GLY A 43 -12.66 -16.49 10.44
CA GLY A 43 -13.93 -15.91 10.86
C GLY A 43 -14.04 -14.44 10.45
N ARG A 44 -14.65 -13.63 11.31
CA ARG A 44 -14.78 -12.18 11.10
C ARG A 44 -13.45 -11.50 11.39
N LEU A 45 -12.97 -10.67 10.46
CA LEU A 45 -11.78 -9.84 10.66
C LEU A 45 -11.99 -8.85 11.82
N GLN A 46 -10.98 -8.73 12.68
CA GLN A 46 -10.99 -7.84 13.84
C GLN A 46 -9.91 -6.75 13.73
N HIS A 47 -8.69 -7.13 13.35
CA HIS A 47 -7.58 -6.20 13.17
C HIS A 47 -6.67 -6.60 12.02
N LEU A 48 -6.18 -5.60 11.29
CA LEU A 48 -5.18 -5.75 10.22
C LEU A 48 -3.98 -4.84 10.54
N ASP A 49 -2.77 -5.39 10.54
CA ASP A 49 -1.53 -4.61 10.66
C ASP A 49 -0.71 -4.79 9.39
N VAL A 50 -0.38 -3.68 8.72
CA VAL A 50 0.39 -3.69 7.48
C VAL A 50 1.68 -2.90 7.65
N GLN A 51 2.81 -3.53 7.39
CA GLN A 51 4.11 -2.90 7.51
C GLN A 51 4.87 -2.98 6.20
N LEU A 52 5.36 -1.85 5.73
CA LEU A 52 6.23 -1.72 4.58
C LEU A 52 7.42 -0.84 4.99
N LEU A 53 8.48 -1.49 5.47
CA LEU A 53 9.65 -0.84 6.04
C LEU A 53 10.83 -1.08 5.12
N ILE A 54 11.35 -0.02 4.53
CA ILE A 54 12.50 -0.05 3.63
C ILE A 54 13.69 0.58 4.35
N PRO A 55 14.85 -0.10 4.38
CA PRO A 55 16.02 0.41 5.06
C PRO A 55 16.55 1.70 4.42
N GLU A 56 17.02 2.62 5.25
CA GLU A 56 17.57 3.92 4.80
C GLU A 56 18.67 3.74 3.74
N TRP A 57 19.56 2.77 3.95
CA TRP A 57 20.70 2.49 3.05
C TRP A 57 20.27 2.03 1.65
N MET A 58 19.04 1.49 1.49
CA MET A 58 18.55 1.00 0.20
C MET A 58 18.31 2.13 -0.80
N PHE A 59 18.11 3.35 -0.31
CA PHE A 59 17.89 4.54 -1.12
C PHE A 59 19.10 5.48 -1.15
N GLY A 60 20.26 5.01 -0.66
CA GLY A 60 21.52 5.74 -0.60
C GLY A 60 22.09 6.10 -1.98
N GLY A 61 21.55 7.16 -2.57
CA GLY A 61 22.18 7.94 -3.66
C GLY A 61 22.59 9.32 -3.15
N PRO A 62 23.18 10.18 -4.01
CA PRO A 62 23.46 11.57 -3.65
C PRO A 62 22.22 12.23 -3.04
N GLN A 63 22.36 12.82 -1.85
CA GLN A 63 21.29 13.52 -1.15
C GLN A 63 20.74 14.63 -2.07
N GLY A 64 19.55 14.40 -2.64
CA GLY A 64 18.88 15.35 -3.54
C GLY A 64 18.23 14.72 -4.79
N ASP A 65 18.79 13.64 -5.34
CA ASP A 65 18.31 13.09 -6.62
C ASP A 65 17.18 12.08 -6.50
N ASN A 66 16.95 11.53 -5.29
CA ASN A 66 15.88 10.57 -5.09
C ASN A 66 14.54 11.29 -4.98
N ILE A 67 13.70 11.11 -6.00
CA ILE A 67 12.34 11.68 -6.09
C ILE A 67 11.47 11.43 -4.86
N ARG A 68 11.76 10.36 -4.09
CA ARG A 68 11.04 10.01 -2.86
C ARG A 68 11.26 11.01 -1.73
N PHE A 69 12.32 11.81 -1.78
CA PHE A 69 12.67 12.77 -0.73
C PHE A 69 12.56 14.22 -1.21
N GLN A 70 11.88 14.46 -2.34
CA GLN A 70 11.72 15.79 -2.92
C GLN A 70 10.33 16.37 -2.62
N ASP A 71 10.30 17.48 -1.89
CA ASP A 71 9.07 18.21 -1.53
C ASP A 71 8.25 18.60 -2.78
N GLN A 72 8.93 19.03 -3.84
CA GLN A 72 8.29 19.48 -5.09
C GLN A 72 7.57 18.36 -5.85
N LEU A 73 7.91 17.10 -5.58
CA LEU A 73 7.31 15.93 -6.22
C LEU A 73 6.27 15.24 -5.34
N ALA A 74 5.92 15.83 -4.19
CA ALA A 74 5.11 15.19 -3.17
C ALA A 74 5.64 13.78 -2.85
N GLY A 75 6.94 13.69 -2.57
CA GLY A 75 7.57 12.46 -2.14
C GLY A 75 7.09 12.00 -0.76
N GLY A 76 7.74 10.97 -0.25
CA GLY A 76 7.59 10.52 1.14
C GLY A 76 7.23 9.05 1.25
N ALA A 77 7.37 8.52 2.46
CA ALA A 77 7.05 7.13 2.75
C ALA A 77 5.57 6.82 2.56
N MET A 78 4.69 7.78 2.88
CA MET A 78 3.25 7.66 2.62
C MET A 78 2.95 7.52 1.13
N MET A 79 3.63 8.31 0.29
CA MET A 79 3.39 8.34 -1.16
C MET A 79 4.01 7.16 -1.90
N ASP A 80 5.17 6.65 -1.45
CA ASP A 80 5.82 5.47 -2.02
C ASP A 80 5.21 4.16 -1.49
N GLY A 81 5.48 3.81 -0.23
CA GLY A 81 5.06 2.55 0.36
C GLY A 81 3.65 2.58 0.96
N GLY A 82 3.27 3.70 1.58
CA GLY A 82 2.00 3.83 2.31
C GLY A 82 0.77 3.65 1.43
N CYS A 83 0.83 4.06 0.16
CA CYS A 83 -0.26 3.88 -0.80
C CYS A 83 -0.60 2.38 -1.02
N TYR A 84 0.40 1.50 -0.97
CA TYR A 84 0.18 0.05 -1.07
C TYR A 84 -0.43 -0.52 0.20
N CYS A 85 -0.08 0.01 1.38
CA CYS A 85 -0.70 -0.39 2.64
C CYS A 85 -2.22 -0.12 2.58
N ILE A 86 -2.62 1.10 2.19
CA ILE A 86 -4.03 1.46 2.04
C ILE A 86 -4.71 0.61 0.97
N SER A 87 -4.06 0.42 -0.19
CA SER A 87 -4.62 -0.39 -1.28
C SER A 87 -4.84 -1.84 -0.89
N LEU A 88 -3.91 -2.44 -0.13
CA LEU A 88 -4.05 -3.80 0.41
C LEU A 88 -5.22 -3.88 1.41
N LEU A 89 -5.34 -2.91 2.31
CA LEU A 89 -6.45 -2.87 3.26
C LEU A 89 -7.80 -2.78 2.54
N ARG A 90 -7.94 -1.90 1.54
CA ARG A 90 -9.14 -1.81 0.69
C ARG A 90 -9.43 -3.13 -0.03
N LEU A 91 -8.40 -3.79 -0.54
CA LEU A 91 -8.54 -5.08 -1.22
C LEU A 91 -9.07 -6.17 -0.27
N LEU A 92 -8.56 -6.23 0.96
CA LEU A 92 -8.92 -7.25 1.93
C LEU A 92 -10.31 -7.02 2.54
N THR A 93 -10.71 -5.77 2.75
CA THR A 93 -11.97 -5.44 3.42
C THR A 93 -13.11 -5.17 2.45
N GLY A 94 -12.79 -4.82 1.21
CA GLY A 94 -13.77 -4.34 0.23
C GLY A 94 -14.37 -2.98 0.53
N ALA A 95 -13.81 -2.24 1.49
CA ALA A 95 -14.38 -1.00 2.00
C ALA A 95 -13.31 0.07 2.21
N GLU A 96 -13.74 1.33 2.13
CA GLU A 96 -12.86 2.49 2.32
C GLU A 96 -12.66 2.78 3.82
N PRO A 97 -11.42 2.78 4.33
CA PRO A 97 -11.17 3.20 5.70
C PRO A 97 -11.23 4.71 5.84
N TYR A 98 -11.51 5.18 7.06
CA TYR A 98 -11.18 6.54 7.49
C TYR A 98 -10.02 6.52 8.48
N VAL A 99 -9.25 7.61 8.49
CA VAL A 99 -8.12 7.78 9.41
C VAL A 99 -8.64 8.15 10.79
N VAL A 100 -8.24 7.39 11.80
CA VAL A 100 -8.50 7.67 13.22
C VAL A 100 -7.39 8.53 13.80
N SER A 101 -6.14 8.17 13.51
CA SER A 101 -4.95 8.94 13.87
C SER A 101 -3.82 8.65 12.89
N ALA A 102 -2.91 9.60 12.73
CA ALA A 102 -1.72 9.44 11.92
C ALA A 102 -0.56 10.26 12.51
N GLU A 103 0.64 9.72 12.39
CA GLU A 103 1.88 10.36 12.81
C GLU A 103 2.93 10.17 11.72
N ALA A 104 3.59 11.27 11.36
CA ALA A 104 4.64 11.30 10.34
C ALA A 104 5.97 11.73 10.96
N SER A 105 7.04 11.04 10.60
CA SER A 105 8.41 11.49 10.81
C SER A 105 8.89 12.14 9.53
N LEU A 106 9.31 13.41 9.58
CA LEU A 106 9.77 14.14 8.41
C LEU A 106 11.21 13.78 8.04
N VAL A 107 11.51 13.84 6.75
CA VAL A 107 12.90 13.81 6.27
C VAL A 107 13.66 15.01 6.84
N PRO A 108 14.92 14.86 7.31
CA PRO A 108 15.71 15.99 7.79
C PRO A 108 15.75 17.15 6.79
N GLY A 109 15.35 18.34 7.25
CA GLY A 109 15.31 19.56 6.42
C GLY A 109 14.06 19.74 5.56
N SER A 110 13.18 18.73 5.46
CA SER A 110 11.87 18.86 4.82
C SER A 110 10.83 19.44 5.77
N GLN A 111 9.81 20.10 5.23
CA GLN A 111 8.62 20.54 5.97
C GLN A 111 7.35 19.78 5.59
N VAL A 112 7.40 18.95 4.54
CA VAL A 112 6.21 18.29 3.98
C VAL A 112 6.41 16.81 3.65
N THR A 113 7.65 16.38 3.37
CA THR A 113 7.97 15.02 2.96
C THR A 113 8.28 14.15 4.17
N ASP A 114 7.52 13.07 4.35
CA ASP A 114 7.72 12.12 5.42
C ASP A 114 8.78 11.05 5.06
N GLY A 115 9.67 10.75 5.99
CA GLY A 115 10.55 9.58 5.94
C GLY A 115 9.87 8.31 6.50
N ALA A 116 8.84 8.49 7.32
CA ALA A 116 7.99 7.41 7.81
C ALA A 116 6.59 7.92 8.18
N MET A 117 5.59 7.06 8.02
CA MET A 117 4.19 7.28 8.37
C MET A 117 3.66 6.08 9.15
N THR A 118 2.96 6.34 10.26
CA THR A 118 2.14 5.35 10.95
C THR A 118 0.73 5.89 11.09
N ALA A 119 -0.28 5.05 10.85
CA ALA A 119 -1.68 5.46 11.05
C ALA A 119 -2.55 4.33 11.59
N GLN A 120 -3.64 4.74 12.24
CA GLN A 120 -4.73 3.91 12.70
C GLN A 120 -5.97 4.22 11.87
N LEU A 121 -6.67 3.16 11.47
CA LEU A 121 -7.78 3.21 10.53
C LEU A 121 -8.98 2.44 11.07
N ALA A 122 -10.17 2.85 10.66
CA ALA A 122 -11.43 2.18 10.95
C ALA A 122 -12.39 2.28 9.77
N TRP A 123 -13.50 1.55 9.84
CA TRP A 123 -14.52 1.51 8.79
C TRP A 123 -15.90 1.81 9.36
N SER A 124 -16.65 2.69 8.70
CA SER A 124 -18.07 2.92 9.03
C SER A 124 -18.92 1.70 8.70
N ASP A 125 -18.58 1.03 7.59
CA ASP A 125 -19.40 -0.04 6.99
C ASP A 125 -19.14 -1.41 7.64
N VAL A 126 -18.05 -1.52 8.41
CA VAL A 126 -17.64 -2.75 9.10
C VAL A 126 -17.38 -2.43 10.57
N PRO A 127 -18.42 -2.33 11.41
CA PRO A 127 -18.28 -1.96 12.81
C PRO A 127 -17.34 -2.90 13.57
N GLY A 128 -16.40 -2.32 14.32
CA GLY A 128 -15.43 -3.03 15.14
C GLY A 128 -14.18 -3.51 14.41
N LEU A 129 -14.12 -3.43 13.08
CA LEU A 129 -12.89 -3.67 12.33
C LEU A 129 -11.96 -2.46 12.49
N THR A 130 -10.71 -2.74 12.81
CA THR A 130 -9.65 -1.74 12.91
C THR A 130 -8.45 -2.15 12.07
N ALA A 131 -7.61 -1.20 11.72
CA ALA A 131 -6.32 -1.50 11.12
C ALA A 131 -5.26 -0.49 11.51
N SER A 132 -4.02 -0.92 11.40
CA SER A 132 -2.85 -0.07 11.50
C SER A 132 -1.97 -0.27 10.27
N PHE A 133 -1.23 0.76 9.90
CA PHE A 133 -0.11 0.56 9.00
C PHE A 133 1.10 1.39 9.40
N THR A 134 2.27 0.90 9.02
CA THR A 134 3.53 1.64 9.07
C THR A 134 4.22 1.55 7.71
N ALA A 135 4.52 2.70 7.12
CA ALA A 135 5.37 2.82 5.95
C ALA A 135 6.63 3.60 6.32
N SER A 136 7.81 3.13 5.92
CA SER A 136 9.06 3.82 6.22
C SER A 136 10.08 3.64 5.10
N LEU A 137 10.77 4.73 4.75
CA LEU A 137 11.95 4.73 3.87
C LEU A 137 13.25 4.92 4.66
N GLN A 138 13.14 5.01 5.99
CA GLN A 138 14.21 5.25 6.94
C GLN A 138 14.26 4.13 8.00
N HIS A 139 13.88 2.91 7.61
CA HIS A 139 13.87 1.80 8.55
C HIS A 139 15.31 1.51 9.02
N PRO A 140 15.58 1.44 10.33
CA PRO A 140 16.93 1.19 10.84
C PRO A 140 17.35 -0.29 10.71
N GLY A 141 16.42 -1.18 10.36
CA GLY A 141 16.70 -2.60 10.23
C GLY A 141 17.60 -2.94 9.04
N PRO A 142 18.28 -4.09 9.09
CA PRO A 142 19.26 -4.47 8.07
C PRO A 142 18.63 -4.94 6.77
N VAL A 143 17.33 -5.23 6.75
CA VAL A 143 16.62 -5.79 5.60
C VAL A 143 15.24 -5.12 5.44
N PRO A 144 14.70 -5.05 4.21
CA PRO A 144 13.31 -4.67 4.00
C PRO A 144 12.36 -5.63 4.71
N LEU A 145 11.32 -5.06 5.31
CA LEU A 145 10.22 -5.80 5.91
C LEU A 145 8.91 -5.44 5.21
N THR A 146 8.27 -6.44 4.63
CA THR A 146 6.89 -6.34 4.15
C THR A 146 6.06 -7.39 4.86
N GLN A 147 5.09 -6.96 5.66
CA GLN A 147 4.32 -7.84 6.51
C GLN A 147 2.85 -7.44 6.52
N LEU A 148 1.98 -8.45 6.50
CA LEU A 148 0.58 -8.33 6.82
C LEU A 148 0.30 -9.28 7.99
N LYS A 149 -0.26 -8.74 9.07
CA LYS A 149 -0.85 -9.53 10.15
C LYS A 149 -2.37 -9.37 10.11
N VAL A 150 -3.06 -10.49 10.21
CA VAL A 150 -4.52 -10.55 10.18
C VAL A 150 -5.00 -11.24 11.44
N GLN A 151 -5.87 -10.56 12.19
CA GLN A 151 -6.57 -11.11 13.33
C GLN A 151 -8.05 -11.28 12.98
N GLY A 152 -8.59 -12.45 13.31
CA GLY A 152 -9.99 -12.77 13.18
C GLY A 152 -10.55 -13.47 14.43
N ALA A 153 -11.83 -13.83 14.39
CA ALA A 153 -12.60 -14.36 15.51
C ALA A 153 -12.50 -15.88 15.67
#